data_AF-A0A923VCG7-F1
#
_entry.id   AF-A0A923VCG7-F1
#
_cell.length_a   1.000
_cell.length_b   1.000
_cell.length_c   1.000
_cell.angle_alpha   90.00
_cell.angle_beta   90.00
_cell.angle_gamma   90.00
#
_symmetry.space_group_name_H-M   'P 1'
#
loop_
_entity.id
_entity.type
_entity.pdbx_description
1 polymer ?
#
loop_
_entity_poly.entity_id
_entity_poly.type
_entity_poly.pdbx_seq_one_letter_code
_entity_poly.pdbx_strand_id
1 'polypeptide(L)'
;MSISTSSRKKWNEFSVDEKDRIVRMAWEDRTAFESIKEQFGLTPNETIKFMRTQLDEKAYRRWRERASNKGHLKHEAQRPFVEGRFKCSRQRIDGSTKGWK
;
A
#
# COMPACT_ATOMS: atom_id res chain seq x y z
N MET A 1 -12.27 20.20 -3.93
CA MET A 1 -11.01 19.71 -4.54
C MET A 1 -11.32 19.09 -5.89
N SER A 2 -11.16 19.84 -6.97
CA SER A 2 -11.45 19.35 -8.33
C SER A 2 -10.36 18.39 -8.80
N ILE A 3 -10.75 17.31 -9.48
CA ILE A 3 -9.84 16.44 -10.20
C ILE A 3 -9.53 17.13 -11.53
N SER A 4 -8.25 17.37 -11.82
CA SER A 4 -7.84 17.93 -13.11
C SER A 4 -8.29 17.02 -14.25
N THR A 5 -8.72 17.61 -15.36
CA THR A 5 -9.07 16.89 -16.60
C THR A 5 -7.93 16.01 -17.10
N SER A 6 -6.68 16.45 -16.92
CA SER A 6 -5.48 15.68 -17.25
C SER A 6 -5.37 14.38 -16.42
N SER A 7 -5.60 14.46 -15.11
CA SER A 7 -5.56 13.27 -14.24
C SER A 7 -6.66 12.26 -14.60
N ARG A 8 -7.84 12.73 -14.98
CA ARG A 8 -8.96 11.86 -15.40
C ARG A 8 -8.65 11.14 -16.71
N LYS A 9 -8.00 11.82 -17.66
CA LYS A 9 -7.54 11.20 -18.92
C LYS A 9 -6.54 10.07 -18.65
N LYS A 10 -5.54 10.33 -17.80
CA LYS A 10 -4.54 9.32 -17.39
C LYS A 10 -5.17 8.07 -16.76
N TRP A 11 -6.21 8.22 -15.93
CA TRP A 11 -6.87 7.06 -15.33
C TRP A 11 -7.74 6.26 -16.30
N ASN A 12 -8.24 6.90 -17.36
CA ASN A 12 -9.00 6.22 -18.39
C ASN A 12 -8.11 5.36 -19.31
N GLU A 13 -6.81 5.70 -19.41
CA GLU A 13 -5.82 4.95 -20.17
C GLU A 13 -5.49 3.60 -19.52
N PHE A 14 -5.65 3.45 -18.20
CA PHE A 14 -5.43 2.17 -17.52
C PHE A 14 -6.46 1.11 -17.91
N SER A 15 -5.99 -0.12 -18.10
CA SER A 15 -6.83 -1.30 -18.28
C SER A 15 -7.64 -1.60 -17.01
N VAL A 16 -8.67 -2.45 -17.13
CA VAL A 16 -9.45 -2.90 -15.98
C VAL A 16 -8.56 -3.63 -14.98
N ASP A 17 -7.69 -4.52 -15.45
CA ASP A 17 -6.77 -5.29 -14.60
C ASP A 17 -5.76 -4.39 -13.87
N GLU A 18 -5.29 -3.32 -14.52
CA GLU A 18 -4.39 -2.34 -13.92
C GLU A 18 -5.09 -1.56 -12.81
N LYS A 19 -6.33 -1.12 -13.05
CA LYS A 19 -7.15 -0.43 -12.03
C LYS A 19 -7.36 -1.33 -10.82
N ASP A 20 -7.72 -2.60 -11.03
CA ASP A 20 -7.91 -3.57 -9.95
C ASP A 20 -6.59 -3.88 -9.22
N ARG A 21 -5.47 -3.88 -9.93
CA ARG A 21 -4.14 -4.06 -9.33
C ARG A 21 -3.74 -2.86 -8.47
N ILE A 22 -3.99 -1.63 -8.94
CA ILE A 22 -3.76 -0.41 -8.15
C ILE A 22 -4.63 -0.42 -6.89
N VAL A 23 -5.91 -0.78 -7.00
CA VAL A 23 -6.80 -0.87 -5.83
C VAL A 23 -6.30 -1.94 -4.85
N ARG A 24 -5.94 -3.14 -5.33
CA ARG A 24 -5.36 -4.20 -4.48
C ARG A 24 -4.10 -3.73 -3.77
N MET A 25 -3.14 -3.17 -4.51
CA MET A 25 -1.89 -2.64 -3.95
C MET A 25 -2.14 -1.53 -2.93
N ALA A 26 -3.10 -0.65 -3.17
CA ALA A 26 -3.43 0.41 -2.23
C ALA A 26 -4.18 -0.10 -0.98
N TRP A 27 -4.87 -1.24 -1.05
CA TRP A 27 -5.48 -1.90 0.12
C TRP A 27 -4.50 -2.77 0.91
N GLU A 28 -3.43 -3.25 0.29
CA GLU A 28 -2.39 -4.01 0.99
C GLU A 28 -1.58 -3.11 1.93
N ASP A 29 -1.65 -3.40 3.22
CA ASP A 29 -0.85 -2.74 4.27
C ASP A 29 0.68 -2.88 4.02
N ARG A 30 1.11 -3.71 3.06
CA ARG A 30 2.52 -3.98 2.73
C ARG A 30 3.09 -3.22 1.54
N THR A 31 2.27 -2.57 0.73
CA THR A 31 2.75 -1.84 -0.43
C THR A 31 3.01 -0.38 -0.06
N ALA A 32 4.15 0.18 -0.45
CA ALA A 32 4.43 1.60 -0.25
C ALA A 32 3.86 2.43 -1.42
N PHE A 33 3.57 3.72 -1.19
CA PHE A 33 3.18 4.60 -2.30
C PHE A 33 4.28 4.74 -3.36
N GLU A 34 5.55 4.63 -2.97
CA GLU A 34 6.67 4.63 -3.92
C GLU A 34 6.58 3.43 -4.88
N SER A 35 6.23 2.23 -4.40
CA SER A 35 6.06 1.06 -5.27
C SER A 35 4.92 1.24 -6.29
N ILE A 36 3.83 1.92 -5.89
CA ILE A 36 2.72 2.25 -6.80
C ILE A 36 3.17 3.29 -7.82
N LYS A 37 3.99 4.26 -7.41
CA LYS A 37 4.57 5.28 -8.28
C LYS A 37 5.54 4.68 -9.29
N GLU A 38 6.38 3.74 -8.88
CA GLU A 38 7.33 3.05 -9.77
C GLU A 38 6.60 2.21 -10.83
N GLN A 39 5.52 1.51 -10.45
CA GLN A 39 4.81 0.61 -11.36
C GLN A 39 3.81 1.32 -12.27
N PHE A 40 3.10 2.34 -11.77
CA PHE A 40 1.99 2.99 -12.48
C PHE A 40 2.21 4.49 -12.72
N GLY A 41 3.34 5.05 -12.27
CA GLY A 41 3.61 6.49 -12.41
C GLY A 41 2.64 7.38 -11.63
N LEU A 42 1.94 6.85 -10.62
CA LEU A 42 0.98 7.58 -9.81
C LEU A 42 1.64 8.12 -8.55
N THR A 43 1.60 9.43 -8.36
CA THR A 43 2.05 10.04 -7.10
C THR A 43 1.15 9.63 -5.94
N PRO A 44 1.61 9.74 -4.67
CA PRO A 44 0.78 9.41 -3.50
C PRO A 44 -0.56 10.18 -3.50
N ASN A 45 -0.53 11.46 -3.88
CA ASN A 45 -1.72 12.31 -3.96
C ASN A 45 -2.67 11.89 -5.09
N GLU A 46 -2.13 11.50 -6.25
CA GLU A 46 -2.97 10.98 -7.36
C GLU A 46 -3.59 9.64 -7.00
N THR A 47 -2.85 8.77 -6.30
CA THR A 47 -3.36 7.48 -5.82
C THR A 47 -4.54 7.68 -4.85
N ILE A 48 -4.45 8.65 -3.94
CA ILE A 48 -5.57 8.99 -3.04
C ILE A 48 -6.80 9.48 -3.82
N LYS A 49 -6.59 10.33 -4.83
CA LYS A 49 -7.69 10.82 -5.67
C LYS A 49 -8.30 9.70 -6.52
N PHE A 50 -7.48 8.81 -7.04
CA PHE A 50 -7.90 7.62 -7.80
C PHE A 50 -8.71 6.67 -6.93
N MET A 51 -8.23 6.36 -5.72
CA MET A 51 -8.94 5.51 -4.76
C MET A 51 -10.30 6.08 -4.37
N ARG A 52 -10.44 7.41 -4.33
CA ARG A 52 -11.72 8.08 -4.09
C ARG A 52 -12.72 7.90 -5.24
N THR A 53 -12.26 7.68 -6.47
CA THR A 53 -13.16 7.43 -7.61
C THR A 53 -13.50 5.95 -7.79
N GLN A 54 -12.68 5.04 -7.25
CA GLN A 54 -12.91 3.59 -7.36
C GLN A 54 -13.73 3.00 -6.20
N LEU A 55 -13.65 3.58 -5.00
CA LEU A 55 -14.30 3.05 -3.81
C LEU A 55 -15.55 3.84 -3.42
N ASP A 56 -16.52 3.12 -2.85
CA ASP A 56 -17.63 3.74 -2.14
C ASP A 56 -17.13 4.58 -0.96
N GLU A 57 -17.88 5.63 -0.62
CA GLU A 57 -17.49 6.60 0.42
C GLU A 57 -17.15 5.95 1.77
N LYS A 58 -17.95 4.97 2.20
CA LYS A 58 -17.70 4.22 3.45
C LYS A 58 -16.39 3.42 3.39
N ALA A 59 -16.12 2.77 2.25
CA ALA A 59 -14.90 1.98 2.06
C ALA A 59 -13.67 2.89 1.96
N TYR A 60 -13.80 4.01 1.23
CA TYR A 60 -12.77 5.04 1.12
C TYR A 60 -12.40 5.63 2.48
N ARG A 61 -13.38 5.95 3.34
CA ARG A 61 -13.12 6.48 4.68
C ARG A 61 -12.30 5.51 5.53
N ARG A 62 -12.67 4.22 5.57
CA ARG A 62 -11.91 3.19 6.30
C ARG A 62 -10.49 3.04 5.75
N TRP A 63 -10.35 3.00 4.42
CA TRP A 63 -9.04 2.95 3.77
C TRP A 63 -8.20 4.18 4.11
N ARG A 64 -8.79 5.38 4.07
CA ARG A 64 -8.10 6.65 4.34
C ARG A 64 -7.63 6.74 5.79
N GLU A 65 -8.45 6.29 6.74
CA GLU A 65 -8.07 6.19 8.14
C GLU A 65 -6.85 5.26 8.30
N ARG A 66 -6.84 4.09 7.65
CA ARG A 66 -5.66 3.19 7.70
C ARG A 66 -4.42 3.81 7.05
N ALA A 67 -4.55 4.36 5.84
CA ALA A 67 -3.46 4.97 5.09
C ALA A 67 -2.86 6.21 5.78
N SER A 68 -3.66 6.92 6.60
CA SER A 68 -3.21 8.09 7.36
C SER A 68 -2.66 7.72 8.75
N ASN A 69 -3.36 6.86 9.49
CA ASN A 69 -3.04 6.53 10.89
C ASN A 69 -1.86 5.57 11.00
N LYS A 70 -1.72 4.64 10.08
CA LYS A 70 -0.57 3.74 10.06
C LYS A 70 0.41 4.27 9.00
N GLY A 71 1.53 4.83 9.44
CA GLY A 71 2.59 5.39 8.57
C GLY A 71 3.23 4.42 7.57
N HIS A 72 2.82 3.15 7.56
CA HIS A 72 3.39 2.05 6.77
C HIS A 72 3.32 2.21 5.24
N LEU A 73 2.43 3.06 4.72
CA LEU A 73 2.33 3.36 3.29
C LEU A 73 3.27 4.51 2.89
N LYS A 74 3.79 5.27 3.85
CA LYS A 74 4.48 6.55 3.58
C LYS A 74 5.87 6.33 3.03
N HIS A 75 6.67 5.47 3.65
CA HIS A 75 8.05 5.24 3.22
C HIS A 75 8.43 3.79 3.40
N GLU A 76 9.00 3.21 2.34
CA GLU A 76 9.67 1.91 2.41
C GLU A 76 10.77 1.91 3.48
N ALA A 77 11.44 3.04 3.66
CA ALA A 77 12.48 3.24 4.68
C ALA A 77 12.01 3.00 6.13
N GLN A 78 10.71 3.09 6.42
CA GLN A 78 10.17 2.78 7.76
C GLN A 78 9.93 1.28 7.98
N ARG A 79 10.24 0.43 6.98
CA ARG A 79 10.14 -1.03 7.07
C ARG A 79 11.54 -1.59 7.30
N PRO A 80 11.95 -1.84 8.56
CA PRO A 80 13.28 -2.39 8.86
C PRO A 80 13.45 -3.86 8.44
N PHE A 81 12.38 -4.52 7.99
CA PHE A 81 12.35 -5.92 7.63
C PHE A 81 12.01 -6.06 6.15
N VAL A 82 13.05 -6.18 5.33
CA VAL A 82 12.95 -6.31 3.86
C VAL A 82 12.76 -7.78 3.49
N GLU A 83 13.64 -8.66 3.98
CA GLU A 83 13.52 -10.11 3.83
C GLU A 83 14.15 -10.84 5.03
N GLY A 84 13.51 -11.92 5.48
CA GLY A 84 13.98 -12.79 6.55
C GLY A 84 12.90 -13.74 7.07
N ARG A 85 13.31 -14.82 7.74
CA ARG A 85 12.37 -15.65 8.54
C ARG A 85 12.09 -14.90 9.83
N PHE A 86 10.82 -14.73 10.20
CA PHE A 86 10.45 -14.15 11.50
C PHE A 86 11.21 -14.88 12.62
N LYS A 87 11.98 -14.12 13.40
CA LYS A 87 12.74 -14.63 14.54
C LYS A 87 12.21 -13.96 15.81
N CYS A 88 11.54 -14.73 16.66
CA CYS A 88 11.18 -14.23 17.99
C CYS A 88 12.43 -14.17 18.87
N SER A 89 12.46 -13.28 19.88
CA SER A 89 13.63 -13.11 20.76
C SER A 89 14.05 -14.40 21.50
N ARG A 90 13.14 -15.38 21.61
CA ARG A 90 13.37 -16.69 22.25
C ARG A 90 13.83 -17.79 21.29
N GLN A 91 13.85 -17.53 19.98
CA GLN A 91 14.36 -18.45 18.97
C GLN A 91 15.89 -18.35 18.88
N ARG A 92 16.55 -19.49 19.02
CA ARG A 92 17.98 -19.63 18.79
C ARG A 92 18.28 -19.60 17.29
N ILE A 93 19.56 -19.51 16.93
CA ILE A 93 20.02 -19.39 15.52
C ILE A 93 19.65 -20.64 14.70
N ASP A 94 19.59 -21.80 15.35
CA ASP A 94 19.16 -23.10 14.83
C ASP A 94 17.63 -23.26 14.72
N GLY A 95 16.84 -22.25 15.13
CA GLY A 95 15.37 -22.29 15.06
C GLY A 95 14.68 -22.97 16.24
N SER A 96 15.42 -23.53 17.22
CA SER A 96 14.85 -24.06 18.45
C SER A 96 14.39 -22.93 19.40
N THR A 97 13.28 -23.16 20.12
CA THR A 97 12.75 -22.18 21.09
C THR A 97 13.17 -22.55 22.51
N LYS A 98 13.75 -21.60 23.26
CA LYS A 98 14.22 -21.82 24.64
C LYS A 98 13.07 -22.30 25.54
N GLY A 99 13.13 -23.53 26.04
CA GLY A 99 12.15 -24.09 26.99
C GLY A 99 11.38 -25.32 26.52
N TRP A 100 11.64 -25.85 25.32
CA TRP A 100 11.17 -27.18 24.94
C TRP A 100 12.17 -28.23 25.43
N LYS A 101 11.74 -29.04 26.39
CA LYS A 101 12.33 -30.32 26.77
C LYS A 101 11.22 -31.35 26.74
#